data_AF-A0A1Y3PHQ1-F1
#
_entry.id   AF-A0A1Y3PHQ1-F1
#
_cell.length_a   1.000
_cell.length_b   1.000
_cell.length_c   1.000
_cell.angle_alpha   90.00
_cell.angle_beta   90.00
_cell.angle_gamma   90.00
#
_symmetry.space_group_name_H-M   'P 1'
#
loop_
_entity.id
_entity.type
_entity.pdbx_description
1 polymer ?
#
loop_
_entity_poly.entity_id
_entity_poly.type
_entity_poly.pdbx_seq_one_letter_code
_entity_poly.pdbx_strand_id
1 'polypeptide(L)'
;MAYTPTVWKNREVERPRTYQLQDNGDGTTTLIPAEGNVIEAGTPIIADNMNKIEQGIKEAHDQLDSIASDISDIRADIGDKSQLQTNDKSNLVAAVNELFTSVGSGKALIAAAITDKGVPTSPTDTFATMAANIGAIETGLDSFFGDGSDGDFNSTGNVTFPVTAHSGLVVKQYRSFRLNAGHTMTVDNPCRGLIIYVQEDCIIDGIIDMSQKACLAPNGEPLPMVITKDLDKYYRLTTVLQSLRGGAGGNGGYGGGYNNAFRQTSVGIGGQGRQCLGGFGGGGSGGSAVRGSGDSGYFGGIGGSIEYAELGGGDGTNTIINANATSGVQAQGINAYNGAGGSGAINMDGGAGNLFRKGGKCNGGGGGGGGGSGKTLGAQGGDGQFAGGFICLIVGGNLSISGSLKANGGNGGNGGAGGAINATWPTGGGGGGGGSGGGVIAIFHRGTYTNYGSIQVNGGNGGAGGSGAWEVGEPGGPGQSGSVGSIHIEQIA
;
A
#
# COMPACT_ATOMS: atom_id res chain seq x y z
N MET A 1 33.45 76.88 -22.78
CA MET A 1 32.77 78.19 -22.90
C MET A 1 32.15 78.23 -24.28
N ALA A 2 30.91 78.72 -24.44
CA ALA A 2 30.29 78.81 -25.76
C ALA A 2 31.10 79.78 -26.64
N TYR A 3 31.46 79.35 -27.86
CA TYR A 3 32.11 80.20 -28.86
C TYR A 3 31.27 81.45 -29.08
N THR A 4 31.88 82.63 -28.99
CA THR A 4 31.22 83.90 -29.29
C THR A 4 31.57 84.31 -30.71
N PRO A 5 30.62 84.25 -31.67
CA PRO A 5 30.94 84.50 -33.07
C PRO A 5 31.38 85.93 -33.33
N THR A 6 32.43 86.10 -34.13
CA THR A 6 32.81 87.41 -34.66
C THR A 6 31.78 87.85 -35.72
N VAL A 7 31.19 89.03 -35.54
CA VAL A 7 30.36 89.67 -36.59
C VAL A 7 31.30 90.34 -37.59
N TRP A 8 31.39 89.77 -38.79
CA TRP A 8 32.26 90.27 -39.86
C TRP A 8 31.61 91.43 -40.61
N LYS A 9 32.36 92.52 -40.78
CA LYS A 9 31.95 93.72 -41.52
C LYS A 9 32.91 93.98 -42.67
N ASN A 10 32.39 94.43 -43.80
CA ASN A 10 33.23 94.87 -44.92
C ASN A 10 33.82 96.25 -44.62
N ARG A 11 34.98 96.55 -45.23
CA ARG A 11 35.53 97.91 -45.23
C ARG A 11 34.88 98.69 -46.37
N GLU A 12 34.15 99.75 -46.03
CA GLU A 12 33.47 100.62 -46.99
C GLU A 12 34.11 102.01 -46.96
N VAL A 13 34.48 102.51 -48.12
CA VAL A 13 35.20 103.78 -48.31
C VAL A 13 34.61 104.54 -49.48
N GLU A 14 34.67 105.87 -49.43
CA GLU A 14 34.05 106.76 -50.42
C GLU A 14 34.55 106.52 -51.85
N ARG A 15 35.84 106.15 -52.02
CA ARG A 15 36.48 105.93 -53.32
C ARG A 15 37.30 104.63 -53.35
N PRO A 16 36.66 103.46 -53.53
CA PRO A 16 37.35 102.17 -53.52
C PRO A 16 38.42 102.05 -54.60
N ARG A 17 39.51 101.32 -54.31
CA ARG A 17 40.63 101.01 -55.25
C ARG A 17 41.29 102.24 -55.90
N THR A 18 41.20 103.41 -55.27
CA THR A 18 41.87 104.63 -55.72
C THR A 18 43.18 104.80 -54.97
N TYR A 19 44.26 105.14 -55.70
CA TYR A 19 45.60 105.28 -55.13
C TYR A 19 46.26 106.54 -55.67
N GLN A 20 47.06 107.19 -54.83
CA GLN A 20 48.08 108.14 -55.26
C GLN A 20 49.37 107.38 -55.53
N LEU A 21 49.99 107.65 -56.68
CA LEU A 21 51.23 107.04 -57.09
C LEU A 21 52.39 107.93 -56.65
N GLN A 22 53.29 107.36 -55.86
CA GLN A 22 54.54 108.00 -55.45
C GLN A 22 55.72 107.25 -56.07
N ASP A 23 56.55 107.99 -56.81
CA ASP A 23 57.82 107.49 -57.32
C ASP A 23 58.88 107.52 -56.20
N ASN A 24 59.55 106.39 -55.96
CA ASN A 24 60.56 106.25 -54.91
C ASN A 24 61.97 106.61 -55.39
N GLY A 25 62.15 106.84 -56.69
CA GLY A 25 63.44 107.21 -57.28
C GLY A 25 64.42 106.05 -57.49
N ASP A 26 64.09 104.83 -57.06
CA ASP A 26 64.85 103.60 -57.28
C ASP A 26 64.27 102.71 -58.40
N GLY A 27 63.32 103.26 -59.17
CA GLY A 27 62.57 102.55 -60.20
C GLY A 27 61.35 101.78 -59.67
N THR A 28 61.12 101.76 -58.34
CA THR A 28 59.87 101.28 -57.76
C THR A 28 58.88 102.42 -57.55
N THR A 29 57.58 102.10 -57.58
CA THR A 29 56.50 103.03 -57.27
C THR A 29 55.65 102.48 -56.14
N THR A 30 55.35 103.33 -55.16
CA THR A 30 54.43 103.00 -54.07
C THR A 30 53.04 103.53 -54.38
N LEU A 31 52.05 102.65 -54.30
CA LEU A 31 50.64 103.03 -54.38
C LEU A 31 50.12 103.31 -52.97
N ILE A 32 49.84 104.57 -52.66
CA ILE A 32 49.27 105.00 -51.39
C ILE A 32 47.74 105.06 -51.55
N PRO A 33 46.95 104.32 -50.76
CA PRO A 33 45.49 104.37 -50.84
C PRO A 33 44.97 105.81 -50.67
N ALA A 34 44.10 106.26 -51.58
CA ALA A 34 43.47 107.59 -51.59
C ALA A 34 41.94 107.45 -51.57
N GLU A 35 41.47 106.76 -50.54
CA GLU A 35 40.12 106.17 -50.46
C GLU A 35 39.00 107.14 -50.01
N GLY A 36 39.33 108.40 -49.70
CA GLY A 36 38.37 109.38 -49.18
C GLY A 36 38.00 109.09 -47.71
N ASN A 37 36.77 109.45 -47.32
CA ASN A 37 36.28 109.13 -45.97
C ASN A 37 36.01 107.62 -45.81
N VAL A 38 36.42 107.05 -44.68
CA VAL A 38 36.07 105.67 -44.30
C VAL A 38 34.64 105.67 -43.74
N ILE A 39 33.72 105.00 -44.44
CA ILE A 39 32.30 104.91 -44.07
C ILE A 39 32.09 103.78 -43.06
N GLU A 40 32.76 102.64 -43.27
CA GLU A 40 32.83 101.53 -42.31
C GLU A 40 34.24 100.94 -42.28
N ALA A 41 34.83 100.83 -41.09
CA ALA A 41 36.23 100.41 -40.95
C ALA A 41 36.49 98.93 -41.36
N GLY A 42 35.44 98.12 -41.39
CA GLY A 42 35.50 96.67 -41.56
C GLY A 42 36.03 95.92 -40.35
N THR A 43 35.84 94.60 -40.33
CA THR A 43 36.48 93.72 -39.34
C THR A 43 37.87 93.35 -39.84
N PRO A 44 38.95 93.67 -39.10
CA PRO A 44 40.31 93.36 -39.55
C PRO A 44 40.54 91.85 -39.77
N ILE A 45 41.16 91.51 -40.91
CA ILE A 45 41.65 90.16 -41.21
C ILE A 45 43.02 90.01 -40.53
N ILE A 46 43.00 89.79 -39.22
CA ILE A 46 44.18 89.62 -38.37
C ILE A 46 44.23 88.21 -37.78
N ALA A 47 45.42 87.79 -37.35
CA ALA A 47 45.66 86.47 -36.78
C ALA A 47 44.65 86.10 -35.69
N ASP A 48 44.35 87.01 -34.75
CA ASP A 48 43.39 86.74 -33.67
C ASP A 48 41.99 86.35 -34.17
N ASN A 49 41.51 86.98 -35.25
CA ASN A 49 40.19 86.68 -35.82
C ASN A 49 40.22 85.44 -36.71
N MET A 50 41.30 85.25 -37.48
CA MET A 50 41.47 84.07 -38.33
C MET A 50 41.68 82.81 -37.49
N ASN A 51 42.48 82.89 -36.43
CA ASN A 51 42.72 81.78 -35.50
C ASN A 51 41.46 81.34 -34.76
N LYS A 52 40.51 82.25 -34.48
CA LYS A 52 39.20 81.88 -33.92
C LYS A 52 38.40 80.98 -34.88
N ILE A 53 38.41 81.31 -36.17
CA ILE A 53 37.76 80.49 -37.20
C ILE A 53 38.46 79.14 -37.31
N GLU A 54 39.79 79.14 -37.42
CA GLU A 54 40.60 77.92 -37.54
C GLU A 54 40.41 77.00 -36.33
N GLN A 55 40.45 77.56 -35.12
CA GLN A 55 40.25 76.81 -33.89
C GLN A 55 38.82 76.24 -33.79
N GLY A 56 37.79 77.02 -34.18
CA GLY A 56 36.42 76.53 -34.21
C GLY A 56 36.22 75.37 -35.20
N ILE A 57 36.88 75.42 -36.36
CA ILE A 57 36.89 74.33 -37.34
C ILE A 57 37.60 73.10 -36.76
N LYS A 58 38.77 73.30 -36.13
CA LYS A 58 39.53 72.22 -35.49
C LYS A 58 38.71 71.52 -34.40
N GLU A 59 38.12 72.29 -33.49
CA GLU A 59 37.31 71.75 -32.38
C GLU A 59 36.10 70.97 -32.90
N ALA A 60 35.45 71.46 -33.96
CA ALA A 60 34.36 70.73 -34.61
C ALA A 60 34.83 69.40 -35.21
N HIS A 61 36.00 69.35 -35.84
CA HIS A 61 36.59 68.10 -36.33
C HIS A 61 36.98 67.15 -35.19
N ASP A 62 37.64 67.65 -34.13
CA ASP A 62 37.99 66.83 -32.97
C ASP A 62 36.73 66.22 -32.31
N GLN A 63 35.63 66.97 -32.25
CA GLN A 63 34.33 66.47 -31.76
C GLN A 63 33.73 65.41 -32.69
N LEU A 64 33.83 65.58 -34.00
CA LEU A 64 33.36 64.57 -34.96
C LEU A 64 34.16 63.27 -34.84
N ASP A 65 35.47 63.34 -34.63
CA ASP A 65 36.31 62.17 -34.40
C ASP A 65 35.93 61.45 -33.10
N SER A 66 35.68 62.21 -32.02
CA SER A 66 35.17 61.66 -30.76
C SER A 66 33.82 60.96 -30.95
N ILE A 67 32.87 61.60 -31.65
CA ILE A 67 31.55 61.03 -31.94
C ILE A 67 31.68 59.76 -32.80
N ALA A 68 32.58 59.75 -33.77
CA ALA A 68 32.82 58.58 -34.61
C ALA A 68 33.38 57.41 -33.80
N SER A 69 34.28 57.69 -32.85
CA SER A 69 34.78 56.70 -31.88
C SER A 69 33.63 56.16 -31.03
N ASP A 70 32.83 57.04 -30.42
CA ASP A 70 31.69 56.66 -29.58
C ASP A 70 30.67 55.79 -30.35
N ILE A 71 30.39 56.12 -31.62
CA ILE A 71 29.50 55.32 -32.48
C ILE A 71 30.11 53.94 -32.77
N SER A 72 31.42 53.86 -32.98
CA SER A 72 32.12 52.60 -33.20
C SER A 72 32.03 51.70 -31.97
N ASP A 73 32.26 52.26 -30.78
CA ASP A 73 32.19 51.54 -29.51
C ASP A 73 30.75 51.05 -29.23
N ILE A 74 29.74 51.90 -29.44
CA ILE A 74 28.32 51.51 -29.31
C ILE A 74 27.95 50.36 -30.26
N ARG A 75 28.47 50.36 -31.50
CA ARG A 75 28.23 49.27 -32.46
C ARG A 75 28.89 47.97 -32.02
N ALA A 76 30.07 48.04 -31.41
CA ALA A 76 30.77 46.88 -30.88
C ALA A 76 30.01 46.26 -29.70
N ASP A 77 29.52 47.08 -28.76
CA ASP A 77 28.76 46.62 -27.59
C ASP A 77 27.41 45.98 -27.96
N ILE A 78 26.71 46.55 -28.94
CA ILE A 78 25.43 46.02 -29.42
C ILE A 78 25.62 44.78 -30.30
N GLY A 79 26.70 44.71 -31.05
CA GLY A 79 27.01 43.63 -31.98
C GLY A 79 26.17 43.63 -33.26
N ASP A 80 26.31 42.56 -34.06
CA ASP A 80 25.57 42.40 -35.31
C ASP A 80 24.19 41.76 -35.07
N LYS A 81 23.15 42.51 -35.43
CA LYS A 81 21.75 42.11 -35.40
C LYS A 81 21.47 40.81 -36.18
N SER A 82 22.25 40.49 -37.21
CA SER A 82 22.10 39.24 -37.96
C SER A 82 22.35 37.99 -37.11
N GLN A 83 23.17 38.14 -36.06
CA GLN A 83 23.58 37.07 -35.13
C GLN A 83 22.53 36.78 -34.06
N LEU A 84 21.49 37.61 -33.90
CA LEU A 84 20.36 37.29 -33.03
C LEU A 84 19.72 35.99 -33.49
N GLN A 85 19.40 35.09 -32.56
CA GLN A 85 18.79 33.79 -32.86
C GLN A 85 17.25 33.83 -32.84
N THR A 86 16.66 34.97 -32.47
CA THR A 86 15.21 35.21 -32.50
C THR A 86 14.70 35.32 -33.94
N ASN A 87 13.41 35.09 -34.15
CA ASN A 87 12.82 35.22 -35.48
C ASN A 87 12.52 36.69 -35.82
N ASP A 88 12.01 37.45 -34.84
CA ASP A 88 11.85 38.89 -34.92
C ASP A 88 13.19 39.57 -34.65
N LYS A 89 13.79 40.02 -35.75
CA LYS A 89 14.98 40.86 -35.78
C LYS A 89 14.59 42.20 -36.36
N SER A 90 13.52 42.85 -35.90
CA SER A 90 13.23 44.24 -36.29
C SER A 90 14.07 45.22 -35.47
N ASN A 91 14.21 44.96 -34.17
CA ASN A 91 15.11 45.65 -33.23
C ASN A 91 15.37 44.76 -31.99
N LEU A 92 16.24 45.22 -31.07
CA LEU A 92 16.56 44.47 -29.84
C LEU A 92 15.36 44.25 -28.93
N VAL A 93 14.47 45.24 -28.80
CA VAL A 93 13.29 45.14 -27.92
C VAL A 93 12.33 44.07 -28.43
N ALA A 94 12.12 44.00 -29.74
CA ALA A 94 11.29 42.98 -30.36
C ALA A 94 11.84 41.57 -30.13
N ALA A 95 13.16 41.38 -30.36
CA ALA A 95 13.85 40.13 -30.09
C ALA A 95 13.74 39.70 -28.60
N VAL A 96 13.94 40.64 -27.67
CA VAL A 96 13.82 40.39 -26.23
C VAL A 96 12.37 40.04 -25.83
N ASN A 97 11.37 40.72 -26.40
CA ASN A 97 9.97 40.41 -26.14
C ASN A 97 9.57 39.03 -26.70
N GLU A 98 10.10 38.63 -27.86
CA GLU A 98 9.94 37.27 -28.38
C GLU A 98 10.55 36.25 -27.41
N LEU A 99 11.75 36.50 -26.87
CA LEU A 99 12.38 35.63 -25.88
C LEU A 99 11.51 35.47 -24.63
N PHE A 100 11.00 36.57 -24.07
CA PHE A 100 10.09 36.51 -22.91
C PHE A 100 8.82 35.71 -23.21
N THR A 101 8.25 35.90 -24.39
CA THR A 101 7.07 35.16 -24.84
C THR A 101 7.38 33.66 -24.95
N SER A 102 8.49 33.31 -25.60
CA SER A 102 8.95 31.92 -25.78
C SER A 102 9.18 31.22 -24.44
N VAL A 103 9.87 31.87 -23.49
CA VAL A 103 10.08 31.35 -22.14
C VAL A 103 8.74 31.19 -21.39
N GLY A 104 7.83 32.15 -21.52
CA GLY A 104 6.48 32.07 -20.93
C GLY A 104 5.67 30.90 -21.47
N SER A 105 5.67 30.69 -22.79
CA SER A 105 5.03 29.54 -23.43
C SER A 105 5.64 28.21 -22.99
N GLY A 106 6.98 28.14 -22.90
CA GLY A 106 7.69 26.94 -22.41
C GLY A 106 7.33 26.60 -20.96
N LYS A 107 7.27 27.60 -20.08
CA LYS A 107 6.83 27.43 -18.70
C LYS A 107 5.38 26.94 -18.59
N ALA A 108 4.48 27.47 -19.41
CA ALA A 108 3.09 27.04 -19.42
C ALA A 108 2.95 25.55 -19.79
N LEU A 109 3.71 25.06 -20.78
CA LEU A 109 3.72 23.65 -21.17
C LEU A 109 4.23 22.75 -20.05
N ILE A 110 5.33 23.13 -19.39
CA ILE A 110 5.92 22.35 -18.29
C ILE A 110 4.97 22.33 -17.08
N ALA A 111 4.41 23.48 -16.70
CA ALA A 111 3.47 23.59 -15.59
C ALA A 111 2.21 22.73 -15.80
N ALA A 112 1.66 22.75 -17.02
CA ALA A 112 0.54 21.89 -17.40
C ALA A 112 0.92 20.41 -17.28
N ALA A 113 2.08 19.99 -17.82
CA ALA A 113 2.52 18.60 -17.73
C ALA A 113 2.72 18.12 -16.28
N ILE A 114 3.25 18.95 -15.39
CA ILE A 114 3.40 18.61 -13.96
C ILE A 114 2.03 18.51 -13.28
N THR A 115 1.13 19.44 -13.59
CA THR A 115 -0.25 19.43 -13.07
C THR A 115 -1.03 18.22 -13.54
N ASP A 116 -0.89 17.82 -14.80
CA ASP A 116 -1.47 16.59 -15.37
C ASP A 116 -0.94 15.32 -14.68
N LYS A 117 0.25 15.40 -14.05
CA LYS A 117 0.81 14.34 -13.20
C LYS A 117 0.38 14.42 -11.74
N GLY A 118 -0.57 15.30 -11.41
CA GLY A 118 -1.19 15.38 -10.09
C GLY A 118 -0.55 16.39 -9.13
N VAL A 119 0.48 17.14 -9.55
CA VAL A 119 1.14 18.15 -8.72
C VAL A 119 0.77 19.55 -9.21
N PRO A 120 -0.11 20.31 -8.51
CA PRO A 120 -0.53 21.63 -8.94
C PRO A 120 0.67 22.57 -9.15
N THR A 121 0.84 23.09 -10.36
CA THR A 121 1.97 23.97 -10.73
C THR A 121 1.48 25.12 -11.60
N SER A 122 1.86 26.35 -11.27
CA SER A 122 1.44 27.54 -12.02
C SER A 122 2.44 27.88 -13.14
N PRO A 123 1.98 28.33 -14.32
CA PRO A 123 2.85 28.87 -15.38
C PRO A 123 3.73 30.06 -14.93
N THR A 124 3.33 30.76 -13.87
CA THR A 124 4.07 31.90 -13.30
C THR A 124 5.12 31.49 -12.27
N ASP A 125 5.18 30.20 -11.90
CA ASP A 125 6.16 29.71 -10.94
C ASP A 125 7.61 29.88 -11.43
N THR A 126 8.54 29.96 -10.49
CA THR A 126 9.97 29.96 -10.81
C THR A 126 10.39 28.58 -11.31
N PHE A 127 11.46 28.50 -12.12
CA PHE A 127 11.99 27.20 -12.53
C PHE A 127 12.45 26.35 -11.33
N ALA A 128 12.91 26.97 -10.24
CA ALA A 128 13.27 26.26 -9.01
C ALA A 128 12.04 25.61 -8.35
N THR A 129 10.90 26.33 -8.28
CA THR A 129 9.63 25.78 -7.80
C THR A 129 9.14 24.65 -8.69
N MET A 130 9.15 24.83 -10.02
CA MET A 130 8.76 23.78 -10.96
C MET A 130 9.65 22.54 -10.83
N ALA A 131 10.96 22.70 -10.63
CA ALA A 131 11.88 21.57 -10.41
C ALA A 131 11.57 20.82 -9.10
N ALA A 132 11.24 21.54 -8.03
CA ALA A 132 10.78 20.92 -6.79
C ALA A 132 9.47 20.15 -7.00
N ASN A 133 8.53 20.71 -7.75
CA ASN A 133 7.25 20.06 -8.08
C ASN A 133 7.45 18.81 -8.95
N ILE A 134 8.41 18.81 -9.88
CA ILE A 134 8.81 17.60 -10.63
C ILE A 134 9.28 16.50 -9.67
N GLY A 135 10.06 16.85 -8.64
CA GLY A 135 10.49 15.91 -7.61
C GLY A 135 9.35 15.37 -6.73
N ALA A 136 8.21 16.07 -6.70
CA ALA A 136 7.01 15.66 -5.97
C ALA A 136 6.01 14.85 -6.82
N ILE A 137 6.30 14.63 -8.11
CA ILE A 137 5.45 13.77 -8.96
C ILE A 137 5.54 12.34 -8.44
N GLU A 138 4.39 11.79 -8.02
CA GLU A 138 4.30 10.40 -7.60
C GLU A 138 4.72 9.47 -8.74
N THR A 139 5.72 8.63 -8.47
CA THR A 139 6.14 7.60 -9.42
C THR A 139 5.31 6.34 -9.20
N GLY A 140 5.19 5.49 -10.22
CA GLY A 140 4.41 4.26 -10.12
C GLY A 140 4.86 3.24 -9.06
N LEU A 141 5.99 3.47 -8.41
CA LEU A 141 6.50 2.69 -7.29
C LEU A 141 5.96 3.19 -5.94
N ASP A 142 5.69 4.49 -5.81
CA ASP A 142 5.24 5.09 -4.54
C ASP A 142 3.81 4.64 -4.20
N SER A 143 2.98 4.33 -5.21
CA SER A 143 1.63 3.77 -5.00
C SER A 143 1.59 2.27 -4.70
N PHE A 144 2.69 1.52 -4.90
CA PHE A 144 2.76 0.10 -4.53
C PHE A 144 2.95 -0.08 -3.02
N PHE A 145 3.68 0.84 -2.38
CA PHE A 145 3.95 0.83 -0.93
C PHE A 145 2.92 1.62 -0.11
N GLY A 146 1.76 1.90 -0.73
CA GLY A 146 0.64 2.63 -0.14
C GLY A 146 0.76 4.15 -0.26
N ASP A 147 -0.35 4.82 -0.01
CA ASP A 147 -0.48 6.28 -0.10
C ASP A 147 -0.11 7.04 1.19
N GLY A 148 0.20 6.32 2.28
CA GLY A 148 0.53 6.91 3.59
C GLY A 148 -0.65 7.60 4.29
N SER A 149 -1.89 7.36 3.86
CA SER A 149 -3.10 8.02 4.38
C SER A 149 -3.39 7.81 5.87
N ASP A 150 -2.87 6.75 6.49
CA ASP A 150 -2.93 6.52 7.94
C ASP A 150 -1.77 7.21 8.71
N GLY A 151 -0.88 7.96 8.04
CA GLY A 151 0.19 8.75 8.66
C GLY A 151 1.34 7.93 9.22
N ASP A 152 2.05 8.46 10.23
CA ASP A 152 3.10 7.73 10.95
C ASP A 152 2.49 6.90 12.09
N PHE A 153 2.87 5.62 12.16
CA PHE A 153 2.45 4.74 13.24
C PHE A 153 3.59 4.47 14.21
N ASN A 154 3.37 4.80 15.49
CA ASN A 154 4.23 4.41 16.59
C ASN A 154 3.35 3.95 17.77
N SER A 155 3.36 2.65 18.07
CA SER A 155 2.38 2.10 19.01
C SER A 155 2.59 2.59 20.45
N THR A 156 1.55 3.16 21.06
CA THR A 156 1.54 3.56 22.48
C THR A 156 0.92 2.51 23.40
N GLY A 157 0.40 1.42 22.82
CA GLY A 157 -0.18 0.27 23.50
C GLY A 157 -0.63 -0.80 22.50
N ASN A 158 -1.43 -1.75 22.98
CA ASN A 158 -2.05 -2.76 22.12
C ASN A 158 -3.01 -2.10 21.13
N VAL A 159 -3.02 -2.61 19.90
CA VAL A 159 -3.89 -2.14 18.81
C VAL A 159 -4.82 -3.27 18.42
N THR A 160 -6.12 -2.99 18.41
CA THR A 160 -7.14 -3.92 17.94
C THR A 160 -8.00 -3.21 16.93
N PHE A 161 -7.96 -3.64 15.68
CA PHE A 161 -8.80 -3.07 14.64
C PHE A 161 -10.22 -3.66 14.74
N PRO A 162 -11.26 -2.82 14.78
CA PRO A 162 -12.63 -3.29 14.77
C PRO A 162 -12.99 -3.83 13.38
N VAL A 163 -13.55 -5.03 13.34
CA VAL A 163 -13.97 -5.69 12.11
C VAL A 163 -15.35 -6.31 12.33
N THR A 164 -16.28 -6.05 11.41
CA THR A 164 -17.55 -6.80 11.40
C THR A 164 -17.21 -8.28 11.23
N ALA A 165 -17.77 -9.16 12.06
CA ALA A 165 -17.42 -10.58 12.03
C ALA A 165 -17.55 -11.18 10.62
N HIS A 166 -16.53 -11.93 10.20
CA HIS A 166 -16.45 -12.57 8.89
C HIS A 166 -16.49 -11.61 7.69
N SER A 167 -16.19 -10.32 7.91
CA SER A 167 -16.18 -9.30 6.86
C SER A 167 -14.83 -9.20 6.11
N GLY A 168 -14.63 -8.08 5.40
CA GLY A 168 -13.56 -7.84 4.43
C GLY A 168 -12.15 -7.76 5.00
N LEU A 169 -11.23 -7.28 4.16
CA LEU A 169 -9.82 -7.07 4.53
C LEU A 169 -9.70 -5.84 5.44
N VAL A 170 -8.78 -5.90 6.39
CA VAL A 170 -8.27 -4.71 7.08
C VAL A 170 -7.05 -4.23 6.30
N VAL A 171 -7.13 -3.03 5.74
CA VAL A 171 -6.03 -2.41 4.99
C VAL A 171 -5.58 -1.15 5.72
N LYS A 172 -4.27 -1.03 5.94
CA LYS A 172 -3.64 0.14 6.54
C LYS A 172 -2.48 0.62 5.70
N GLN A 173 -2.34 1.94 5.56
CA GLN A 173 -1.37 2.60 4.70
C GLN A 173 -0.62 3.67 5.48
N TYR A 174 0.56 3.32 5.98
CA TYR A 174 1.37 4.20 6.80
C TYR A 174 2.53 4.81 6.01
N ARG A 175 2.97 6.00 6.42
CA ARG A 175 4.24 6.57 5.95
C ARG A 175 5.41 5.84 6.61
N SER A 176 5.44 5.77 7.94
CA SER A 176 6.40 5.00 8.74
C SER A 176 5.68 4.10 9.74
N PHE A 177 6.27 2.95 10.10
CA PHE A 177 5.61 1.98 11.00
C PHE A 177 6.55 1.46 12.09
N ARG A 178 6.15 1.65 13.35
CA ARG A 178 6.82 1.07 14.52
C ARG A 178 5.81 0.43 15.48
N LEU A 179 5.86 -0.90 15.57
CA LEU A 179 5.18 -1.65 16.63
C LEU A 179 6.17 -1.96 17.74
N ASN A 180 6.10 -1.22 18.84
CA ASN A 180 7.00 -1.36 19.99
C ASN A 180 6.86 -2.71 20.71
N ALA A 181 7.97 -3.13 21.34
CA ALA A 181 8.03 -4.35 22.15
C ALA A 181 6.96 -4.33 23.26
N GLY A 182 6.38 -5.49 23.55
CA GLY A 182 5.30 -5.63 24.53
C GLY A 182 3.90 -5.26 24.00
N HIS A 183 3.80 -4.64 22.82
CA HIS A 183 2.50 -4.33 22.20
C HIS A 183 2.08 -5.41 21.22
N THR A 184 0.77 -5.69 21.18
CA THR A 184 0.14 -6.61 20.20
C THR A 184 -0.79 -5.83 19.28
N MET A 185 -0.69 -6.07 17.98
CA MET A 185 -1.61 -5.61 16.94
C MET A 185 -2.42 -6.79 16.42
N THR A 186 -3.75 -6.68 16.44
CA THR A 186 -4.67 -7.73 15.99
C THR A 186 -6.02 -7.15 15.52
N VAL A 187 -6.98 -8.02 15.22
CA VAL A 187 -8.37 -7.70 14.91
C VAL A 187 -9.30 -8.27 15.99
N ASP A 188 -10.42 -7.62 16.28
CA ASP A 188 -11.37 -8.10 17.29
C ASP A 188 -12.10 -9.37 16.82
N ASN A 189 -12.46 -9.47 15.54
CA ASN A 189 -13.19 -10.59 14.95
C ASN A 189 -12.45 -11.25 13.76
N PRO A 190 -12.73 -12.53 13.43
CA PRO A 190 -12.17 -13.17 12.25
C PRO A 190 -12.53 -12.43 10.95
N CYS A 191 -11.55 -12.22 10.07
CA CYS A 191 -11.67 -11.44 8.84
C CYS A 191 -10.93 -12.09 7.67
N ARG A 192 -10.95 -11.45 6.48
CA ARG A 192 -10.23 -11.96 5.30
C ARG A 192 -8.71 -11.77 5.37
N GLY A 193 -8.23 -10.92 6.28
CA GLY A 193 -6.80 -10.68 6.48
C GLY A 193 -6.46 -9.25 6.87
N LEU A 194 -5.21 -9.06 7.27
CA LEU A 194 -4.62 -7.77 7.60
C LEU A 194 -3.51 -7.46 6.59
N ILE A 195 -3.64 -6.34 5.89
CA ILE A 195 -2.65 -5.82 4.93
C ILE A 195 -2.13 -4.48 5.45
N ILE A 196 -0.81 -4.36 5.58
CA ILE A 196 -0.13 -3.14 6.00
C ILE A 196 0.83 -2.71 4.90
N TYR A 197 0.56 -1.55 4.33
CA TYR A 197 1.44 -0.82 3.43
C TYR A 197 2.26 0.19 4.24
N VAL A 198 3.56 0.31 3.94
CA VAL A 198 4.48 1.25 4.60
C VAL A 198 5.39 1.87 3.54
N GLN A 199 5.40 3.19 3.39
CA GLN A 199 6.23 3.89 2.40
C GLN A 199 7.72 3.89 2.76
N GLU A 200 8.02 4.11 4.04
CA GLU A 200 9.37 4.21 4.60
C GLU A 200 9.73 2.93 5.39
N ASP A 201 10.49 3.07 6.48
CA ASP A 201 10.95 1.97 7.32
C ASP A 201 9.82 1.37 8.16
N CYS A 202 9.87 0.04 8.32
CA CYS A 202 8.94 -0.75 9.12
C CYS A 202 9.71 -1.53 10.20
N ILE A 203 9.39 -1.26 11.47
CA ILE A 203 10.01 -1.87 12.65
C ILE A 203 8.94 -2.61 13.45
N ILE A 204 9.12 -3.91 13.63
CA ILE A 204 8.20 -4.80 14.34
C ILE A 204 8.94 -5.45 15.52
N ASP A 205 8.94 -4.75 16.65
CA ASP A 205 9.48 -5.26 17.92
C ASP A 205 8.40 -5.97 18.76
N GLY A 206 7.13 -5.66 18.52
CA GLY A 206 5.95 -6.28 19.14
C GLY A 206 5.39 -7.48 18.39
N ILE A 207 4.10 -7.76 18.58
CA ILE A 207 3.43 -8.93 18.00
C ILE A 207 2.33 -8.49 17.04
N ILE A 208 2.39 -8.93 15.78
CA ILE A 208 1.21 -8.91 14.91
C ILE A 208 0.57 -10.30 14.96
N ASP A 209 -0.65 -10.40 15.48
CA ASP A 209 -1.33 -11.68 15.71
C ASP A 209 -2.64 -11.79 14.91
N MET A 210 -2.63 -12.69 13.94
CA MET A 210 -3.78 -13.14 13.14
C MET A 210 -4.05 -14.64 13.36
N SER A 211 -3.58 -15.21 14.47
CA SER A 211 -3.88 -16.60 14.85
C SER A 211 -5.36 -16.75 15.15
N GLN A 212 -5.99 -17.80 14.62
CA GLN A 212 -7.43 -18.04 14.81
C GLN A 212 -8.32 -16.86 14.35
N LYS A 213 -7.89 -16.14 13.30
CA LYS A 213 -8.63 -15.00 12.72
C LYS A 213 -9.07 -15.20 11.28
N ALA A 214 -9.00 -16.42 10.74
CA ALA A 214 -9.54 -16.68 9.41
C ALA A 214 -11.07 -16.56 9.38
N CYS A 215 -11.60 -15.80 8.43
CA CYS A 215 -13.04 -15.72 8.22
C CYS A 215 -13.67 -17.07 7.83
N LEU A 216 -14.95 -17.20 8.20
CA LEU A 216 -15.92 -18.13 7.64
C LEU A 216 -16.70 -17.38 6.56
N ALA A 217 -17.31 -18.04 5.58
CA ALA A 217 -18.16 -17.31 4.63
C ALA A 217 -19.43 -16.81 5.33
N PRO A 218 -19.69 -15.50 5.38
CA PRO A 218 -21.01 -15.04 5.77
C PRO A 218 -21.97 -15.40 4.63
N ASN A 219 -23.01 -16.17 4.94
CA ASN A 219 -24.15 -16.49 4.06
C ASN A 219 -23.88 -17.39 2.84
N GLY A 220 -22.81 -18.19 2.84
CA GLY A 220 -22.61 -19.21 1.80
C GLY A 220 -22.15 -18.70 0.44
N GLU A 221 -21.60 -17.49 0.37
CA GLU A 221 -20.90 -17.00 -0.82
C GLU A 221 -19.40 -17.33 -0.74
N PRO A 222 -18.77 -17.82 -1.82
CA PRO A 222 -17.34 -18.07 -1.83
C PRO A 222 -16.59 -16.78 -1.50
N LEU A 223 -15.47 -16.90 -0.77
CA LEU A 223 -14.64 -15.77 -0.36
C LEU A 223 -13.40 -15.66 -1.26
N PRO A 224 -13.49 -15.37 -2.58
CA PRO A 224 -12.29 -15.04 -3.30
C PRO A 224 -11.69 -13.79 -2.66
N MET A 225 -10.39 -13.83 -2.40
CA MET A 225 -9.63 -12.64 -2.04
C MET A 225 -9.57 -11.76 -3.31
N VAL A 226 -10.60 -10.94 -3.50
CA VAL A 226 -10.63 -9.95 -4.57
C VAL A 226 -9.83 -8.74 -4.10
N ILE A 227 -8.51 -8.77 -4.32
CA ILE A 227 -7.69 -7.55 -4.30
C ILE A 227 -7.89 -6.89 -5.66
N THR A 228 -8.99 -6.15 -5.83
CA THR A 228 -9.22 -5.32 -7.02
C THR A 228 -8.87 -3.88 -6.71
N LYS A 229 -7.72 -3.41 -7.22
CA LYS A 229 -7.54 -2.07 -7.77
C LYS A 229 -6.48 -2.09 -8.88
N ASP A 230 -6.73 -1.22 -9.86
CA ASP A 230 -6.12 -0.92 -11.17
C ASP A 230 -4.94 -1.74 -11.72
N LEU A 231 -5.11 -2.02 -13.03
CA LEU A 231 -4.36 -2.93 -13.89
C LEU A 231 -2.86 -2.61 -14.00
N ASP A 232 -2.09 -3.66 -14.25
CA ASP A 232 -0.64 -3.80 -14.44
C ASP A 232 0.26 -3.76 -13.18
N LYS A 233 0.08 -2.84 -12.23
CA LYS A 233 1.03 -2.70 -11.10
C LYS A 233 0.77 -3.65 -9.93
N TYR A 234 -0.51 -3.95 -9.68
CA TYR A 234 -0.91 -4.93 -8.66
C TYR A 234 -0.92 -6.37 -9.18
N TYR A 235 -0.71 -6.59 -10.48
CA TYR A 235 -0.82 -7.91 -11.11
C TYR A 235 0.15 -8.94 -10.51
N ARG A 236 1.38 -8.55 -10.15
CA ARG A 236 2.34 -9.44 -9.49
C ARG A 236 1.90 -9.81 -8.07
N LEU A 237 1.52 -8.81 -7.27
CA LEU A 237 1.01 -9.01 -5.91
C LEU A 237 -0.23 -9.91 -5.94
N THR A 238 -1.19 -9.61 -6.82
CA THR A 238 -2.44 -10.38 -6.94
C THR A 238 -2.17 -11.80 -7.43
N THR A 239 -1.26 -12.00 -8.38
CA THR A 239 -0.88 -13.34 -8.86
C THR A 239 -0.23 -14.17 -7.75
N VAL A 240 0.72 -13.60 -7.01
CA VAL A 240 1.36 -14.29 -5.88
C VAL A 240 0.33 -14.61 -4.81
N LEU A 241 -0.44 -13.63 -4.33
CA LEU A 241 -1.43 -13.83 -3.29
C LEU A 241 -2.58 -14.78 -3.72
N GLN A 242 -2.86 -14.89 -5.02
CA GLN A 242 -3.78 -15.89 -5.56
C GLN A 242 -3.23 -17.32 -5.53
N SER A 243 -1.91 -17.47 -5.59
CA SER A 243 -1.26 -18.78 -5.49
C SER A 243 -1.04 -19.26 -4.05
N LEU A 244 -0.92 -18.34 -3.09
CA LEU A 244 -0.62 -18.70 -1.70
C LEU A 244 -1.81 -19.36 -1.02
N ARG A 245 -1.55 -20.50 -0.36
CA ARG A 245 -2.51 -21.24 0.45
C ARG A 245 -2.00 -21.47 1.86
N GLY A 246 -2.91 -21.48 2.83
CA GLY A 246 -2.59 -21.90 4.19
C GLY A 246 -2.36 -23.41 4.28
N GLY A 247 -2.21 -23.91 5.50
CA GLY A 247 -2.06 -25.33 5.78
C GLY A 247 -3.38 -26.07 5.61
N ALA A 248 -3.34 -27.36 5.29
CA ALA A 248 -4.52 -28.21 5.35
C ALA A 248 -4.98 -28.43 6.80
N GLY A 249 -6.28 -28.63 7.03
CA GLY A 249 -6.77 -29.08 8.32
C GLY A 249 -6.54 -30.58 8.54
N GLY A 250 -6.44 -30.99 9.80
CA GLY A 250 -6.29 -32.38 10.19
C GLY A 250 -7.61 -33.15 10.08
N ASN A 251 -7.52 -34.48 10.01
CA ASN A 251 -8.70 -35.35 10.07
C ASN A 251 -9.25 -35.44 11.48
N GLY A 252 -10.55 -35.72 11.59
CA GLY A 252 -11.19 -36.03 12.86
C GLY A 252 -10.77 -37.40 13.41
N GLY A 253 -11.11 -37.64 14.67
CA GLY A 253 -10.87 -38.87 15.39
C GLY A 253 -12.07 -39.81 15.34
N TYR A 254 -11.78 -41.10 15.48
CA TYR A 254 -12.78 -42.17 15.53
C TYR A 254 -13.66 -42.10 16.78
N GLY A 255 -14.91 -42.54 16.66
CA GLY A 255 -15.82 -42.68 17.80
C GLY A 255 -15.54 -43.98 18.56
N GLY A 256 -15.55 -43.92 19.90
CA GLY A 256 -15.35 -45.07 20.77
C GLY A 256 -16.46 -46.12 20.62
N GLY A 257 -16.07 -47.39 20.69
CA GLY A 257 -16.97 -48.54 20.65
C GLY A 257 -17.15 -49.18 22.04
N TYR A 258 -17.45 -50.48 22.00
CA TYR A 258 -17.53 -51.37 23.17
C TYR A 258 -16.70 -52.62 22.89
N ASN A 259 -15.70 -52.91 23.73
CA ASN A 259 -14.88 -54.13 23.65
C ASN A 259 -14.40 -54.49 22.22
N ASN A 260 -13.83 -53.52 21.52
CA ASN A 260 -13.39 -53.51 20.11
C ASN A 260 -14.48 -53.77 19.07
N ALA A 261 -15.75 -53.79 19.48
CA ALA A 261 -16.91 -53.90 18.61
C ALA A 261 -17.61 -52.53 18.47
N PHE A 262 -18.31 -52.34 17.35
CA PHE A 262 -19.13 -51.16 17.08
C PHE A 262 -18.36 -49.82 17.12
N ARG A 263 -17.06 -49.83 16.84
CA ARG A 263 -16.25 -48.60 16.73
C ARG A 263 -16.56 -47.88 15.42
N GLN A 264 -16.79 -46.57 15.48
CA GLN A 264 -16.97 -45.77 14.26
C GLN A 264 -15.59 -45.42 13.69
N THR A 265 -15.13 -46.21 12.70
CA THR A 265 -13.81 -46.08 12.08
C THR A 265 -13.79 -45.13 10.87
N SER A 266 -14.93 -44.56 10.49
CA SER A 266 -14.95 -43.46 9.52
C SER A 266 -14.83 -42.14 10.27
N VAL A 267 -14.10 -41.17 9.71
CA VAL A 267 -13.88 -39.83 10.30
C VAL A 267 -14.09 -38.76 9.26
N GLY A 268 -14.31 -37.53 9.73
CA GLY A 268 -14.28 -36.37 8.84
C GLY A 268 -12.87 -36.13 8.34
N ILE A 269 -12.73 -35.99 7.02
CA ILE A 269 -11.47 -35.62 6.38
C ILE A 269 -11.29 -34.10 6.41
N GLY A 270 -10.10 -33.65 6.80
CA GLY A 270 -9.73 -32.24 6.82
C GLY A 270 -9.64 -31.65 5.40
N GLY A 271 -9.98 -30.37 5.28
CA GLY A 271 -9.96 -29.63 4.04
C GLY A 271 -8.55 -29.17 3.66
N GLN A 272 -8.34 -28.97 2.37
CA GLN A 272 -7.14 -28.32 1.85
C GLN A 272 -7.00 -26.89 2.40
N GLY A 273 -5.77 -26.38 2.40
CA GLY A 273 -5.49 -24.98 2.74
C GLY A 273 -6.22 -24.02 1.81
N ARG A 274 -6.79 -22.95 2.36
CA ARG A 274 -7.56 -21.95 1.62
C ARG A 274 -6.64 -20.85 1.10
N GLN A 275 -7.12 -20.08 0.12
CA GLN A 275 -6.33 -18.97 -0.41
C GLN A 275 -6.04 -17.96 0.71
N CYS A 276 -4.75 -17.75 0.99
CA CYS A 276 -4.24 -16.92 2.09
C CYS A 276 -4.76 -17.25 3.51
N LEU A 277 -5.48 -18.34 3.71
CA LEU A 277 -6.11 -18.69 4.98
C LEU A 277 -5.89 -20.17 5.30
N GLY A 278 -5.92 -20.52 6.59
CA GLY A 278 -5.85 -21.90 7.03
C GLY A 278 -7.04 -22.73 6.56
N GLY A 279 -6.78 -23.99 6.22
CA GLY A 279 -7.78 -25.00 5.90
C GLY A 279 -8.55 -25.48 7.13
N PHE A 280 -9.69 -26.11 6.88
CA PHE A 280 -10.58 -26.56 7.95
C PHE A 280 -10.33 -28.00 8.39
N GLY A 281 -10.46 -28.28 9.70
CA GLY A 281 -10.33 -29.62 10.25
C GLY A 281 -11.59 -30.46 10.02
N GLY A 282 -11.40 -31.76 9.86
CA GLY A 282 -12.48 -32.73 9.73
C GLY A 282 -13.15 -33.03 11.06
N GLY A 283 -14.45 -33.34 11.03
CA GLY A 283 -15.22 -33.63 12.24
C GLY A 283 -14.86 -34.96 12.89
N GLY A 284 -14.90 -34.99 14.22
CA GLY A 284 -14.79 -36.22 15.00
C GLY A 284 -16.09 -37.02 14.96
N SER A 285 -15.97 -38.35 14.96
CA SER A 285 -17.13 -39.24 14.92
C SER A 285 -17.75 -39.46 16.30
N GLY A 286 -19.07 -39.65 16.36
CA GLY A 286 -19.79 -39.86 17.61
C GLY A 286 -19.48 -41.21 18.27
N GLY A 287 -19.65 -41.27 19.59
CA GLY A 287 -19.52 -42.51 20.36
C GLY A 287 -20.72 -43.42 20.19
N SER A 288 -20.47 -44.73 20.24
CA SER A 288 -21.48 -45.78 20.10
C SER A 288 -22.21 -46.07 21.41
N ALA A 289 -23.38 -46.73 21.33
CA ALA A 289 -24.18 -47.14 22.48
C ALA A 289 -24.72 -48.56 22.30
N VAL A 290 -24.55 -49.42 23.32
CA VAL A 290 -24.94 -50.85 23.28
C VAL A 290 -25.76 -51.21 24.52
N ARG A 291 -26.64 -52.20 24.38
CA ARG A 291 -27.42 -52.79 25.48
C ARG A 291 -26.90 -54.22 25.73
N GLY A 292 -26.12 -54.42 26.78
CA GLY A 292 -25.60 -55.73 27.19
C GLY A 292 -24.58 -56.37 26.23
N SER A 293 -23.95 -57.44 26.69
CA SER A 293 -22.98 -58.24 25.93
C SER A 293 -23.68 -59.20 24.97
N GLY A 294 -24.24 -58.69 23.87
CA GLY A 294 -24.86 -59.54 22.84
C GLY A 294 -25.87 -58.87 21.92
N ASP A 295 -26.40 -57.68 22.25
CA ASP A 295 -27.37 -56.99 21.39
C ASP A 295 -26.68 -56.21 20.25
N SER A 296 -27.45 -55.94 19.19
CA SER A 296 -27.06 -55.05 18.09
C SER A 296 -26.74 -53.64 18.63
N GLY A 297 -25.46 -53.25 18.60
CA GLY A 297 -25.01 -51.92 18.99
C GLY A 297 -25.42 -50.84 17.99
N TYR A 298 -25.54 -49.61 18.48
CA TYR A 298 -25.77 -48.42 17.66
C TYR A 298 -24.45 -47.65 17.52
N PHE A 299 -24.02 -47.42 16.29
CA PHE A 299 -22.87 -46.61 15.93
C PHE A 299 -23.18 -45.13 16.12
N GLY A 300 -22.17 -44.38 16.58
CA GLY A 300 -22.22 -42.93 16.48
C GLY A 300 -22.13 -42.44 15.03
N GLY A 301 -22.54 -41.20 14.82
CA GLY A 301 -22.51 -40.56 13.52
C GLY A 301 -21.08 -40.29 13.05
N ILE A 302 -20.85 -40.36 11.75
CA ILE A 302 -19.56 -40.02 11.15
C ILE A 302 -19.36 -38.51 11.22
N GLY A 303 -18.18 -38.06 11.64
CA GLY A 303 -17.83 -36.64 11.58
C GLY A 303 -17.77 -36.13 10.13
N GLY A 304 -18.16 -34.88 9.91
CA GLY A 304 -18.25 -34.31 8.57
C GLY A 304 -16.87 -34.13 7.94
N SER A 305 -16.70 -34.60 6.70
CA SER A 305 -15.56 -34.23 5.86
C SER A 305 -15.74 -32.80 5.33
N ILE A 306 -14.64 -32.10 5.08
CA ILE A 306 -14.67 -30.79 4.43
C ILE A 306 -14.88 -30.99 2.93
N GLU A 307 -16.07 -30.63 2.45
CA GLU A 307 -16.44 -30.65 1.04
C GLU A 307 -16.45 -29.22 0.45
N TYR A 308 -16.77 -28.23 1.29
CA TYR A 308 -16.90 -26.84 0.90
C TYR A 308 -16.03 -25.96 1.79
N ALA A 309 -14.71 -26.01 1.58
CA ALA A 309 -13.75 -25.25 2.38
C ALA A 309 -14.02 -23.73 2.36
N GLU A 310 -14.57 -23.22 1.26
CA GLU A 310 -14.83 -21.78 1.10
C GLU A 310 -16.17 -21.31 1.69
N LEU A 311 -17.08 -22.22 2.09
CA LEU A 311 -18.44 -21.89 2.56
C LEU A 311 -18.58 -21.82 4.10
N GLY A 312 -17.50 -22.03 4.84
CA GLY A 312 -17.53 -22.09 6.32
C GLY A 312 -17.83 -23.50 6.85
N GLY A 313 -17.50 -23.79 8.11
CA GLY A 313 -17.72 -25.12 8.67
C GLY A 313 -19.18 -25.38 9.09
N GLY A 314 -19.53 -26.66 9.19
CA GLY A 314 -20.88 -27.08 9.52
C GLY A 314 -21.26 -26.85 10.99
N ASP A 315 -22.57 -26.79 11.25
CA ASP A 315 -23.11 -26.90 12.59
C ASP A 315 -23.22 -28.38 12.99
N GLY A 316 -22.93 -28.69 14.26
CA GLY A 316 -23.17 -30.03 14.78
C GLY A 316 -24.62 -30.47 14.59
N THR A 317 -24.84 -31.72 14.23
CA THR A 317 -26.18 -32.25 13.97
C THR A 317 -26.87 -32.63 15.28
N ASN A 318 -28.15 -32.26 15.40
CA ASN A 318 -29.05 -32.71 16.46
C ASN A 318 -30.25 -33.39 15.78
N THR A 319 -30.81 -34.42 16.40
CA THR A 319 -32.10 -34.96 15.99
C THR A 319 -33.06 -34.97 17.14
N ILE A 320 -34.29 -34.58 16.86
CA ILE A 320 -35.40 -34.64 17.80
C ILE A 320 -36.15 -35.92 17.48
N ILE A 321 -36.04 -36.94 18.35
CA ILE A 321 -36.99 -38.07 18.30
C ILE A 321 -38.23 -37.65 19.07
N ASN A 322 -39.40 -37.91 18.47
CA ASN A 322 -40.70 -37.46 18.98
C ASN A 322 -41.01 -38.11 20.35
N ALA A 323 -41.37 -37.28 21.32
CA ALA A 323 -41.30 -37.50 22.76
C ALA A 323 -42.37 -38.44 23.38
N ASN A 324 -43.08 -39.23 22.59
CA ASN A 324 -44.22 -40.03 23.07
C ASN A 324 -43.96 -41.54 23.03
N ALA A 325 -42.68 -41.96 23.03
CA ALA A 325 -42.34 -43.37 23.12
C ALA A 325 -42.36 -43.85 24.58
N THR A 326 -43.42 -44.56 24.96
CA THR A 326 -43.50 -45.34 26.21
C THR A 326 -42.55 -46.55 26.23
N SER A 327 -41.93 -46.90 25.09
CA SER A 327 -40.85 -47.86 24.94
C SER A 327 -39.52 -47.13 24.71
N GLY A 328 -38.39 -47.70 25.15
CA GLY A 328 -37.05 -47.09 25.06
C GLY A 328 -36.68 -46.46 23.70
N VAL A 329 -35.82 -45.45 23.73
CA VAL A 329 -35.33 -44.72 22.56
C VAL A 329 -34.00 -45.30 22.13
N GLN A 330 -33.96 -45.85 20.91
CA GLN A 330 -32.77 -46.47 20.34
C GLN A 330 -32.52 -45.90 18.94
N ALA A 331 -31.34 -45.32 18.71
CA ALA A 331 -31.02 -44.70 17.44
C ALA A 331 -29.51 -44.64 17.15
N GLN A 332 -29.19 -44.80 15.86
CA GLN A 332 -27.86 -44.53 15.32
C GLN A 332 -27.56 -43.03 15.44
N GLY A 333 -26.30 -42.70 15.67
CA GLY A 333 -25.83 -41.33 15.56
C GLY A 333 -25.89 -40.83 14.13
N ILE A 334 -25.82 -39.51 13.98
CA ILE A 334 -26.10 -38.81 12.73
C ILE A 334 -24.83 -38.21 12.19
N ASN A 335 -24.59 -38.51 10.92
CA ASN A 335 -23.45 -37.97 10.21
C ASN A 335 -23.54 -36.45 10.16
N ALA A 336 -22.41 -35.82 10.39
CA ALA A 336 -22.30 -34.38 10.31
C ALA A 336 -21.75 -33.97 8.93
N TYR A 337 -21.82 -32.67 8.65
CA TYR A 337 -21.40 -32.09 7.38
C TYR A 337 -20.29 -31.06 7.58
N ASN A 338 -19.45 -30.90 6.56
CA ASN A 338 -18.44 -29.84 6.45
C ASN A 338 -17.61 -29.60 7.73
N GLY A 339 -17.01 -30.65 8.28
CA GLY A 339 -16.11 -30.54 9.45
C GLY A 339 -16.80 -30.60 10.81
N ALA A 340 -18.14 -30.56 10.86
CA ALA A 340 -18.86 -30.68 12.13
C ALA A 340 -18.73 -32.08 12.74
N GLY A 341 -18.83 -32.18 14.06
CA GLY A 341 -18.76 -33.46 14.75
C GLY A 341 -20.03 -34.29 14.58
N GLY A 342 -19.89 -35.61 14.40
CA GLY A 342 -21.01 -36.54 14.34
C GLY A 342 -21.69 -36.70 15.70
N SER A 343 -23.00 -36.96 15.72
CA SER A 343 -23.72 -37.11 16.99
C SER A 343 -23.49 -38.48 17.63
N GLY A 344 -23.53 -38.53 18.97
CA GLY A 344 -23.44 -39.80 19.71
C GLY A 344 -24.70 -40.66 19.52
N ALA A 345 -24.53 -41.99 19.53
CA ALA A 345 -25.65 -42.93 19.48
C ALA A 345 -26.46 -42.92 20.77
N ILE A 346 -27.72 -43.35 20.69
CA ILE A 346 -28.61 -43.43 21.87
C ILE A 346 -29.14 -44.86 22.02
N ASN A 347 -29.09 -45.35 23.26
CA ASN A 347 -29.77 -46.56 23.68
C ASN A 347 -30.27 -46.38 25.12
N MET A 348 -31.51 -45.90 25.30
CA MET A 348 -32.12 -45.61 26.61
C MET A 348 -33.43 -46.35 26.83
N ASP A 349 -33.67 -46.81 28.07
CA ASP A 349 -34.98 -47.30 28.52
C ASP A 349 -35.70 -46.29 29.40
N GLY A 350 -36.86 -45.79 28.95
CA GLY A 350 -37.84 -45.06 29.76
C GLY A 350 -37.41 -43.65 30.21
N GLY A 351 -38.19 -42.65 29.81
CA GLY A 351 -38.50 -41.47 30.63
C GLY A 351 -37.35 -40.58 31.13
N ALA A 352 -36.40 -40.17 30.28
CA ALA A 352 -35.64 -38.93 30.48
C ALA A 352 -34.92 -38.45 29.21
N GLY A 353 -35.42 -37.37 28.59
CA GLY A 353 -34.62 -36.38 27.84
C GLY A 353 -34.29 -36.67 26.36
N ASN A 354 -35.05 -36.04 25.47
CA ASN A 354 -35.04 -36.18 23.99
C ASN A 354 -33.85 -35.51 23.25
N LEU A 355 -32.60 -35.69 23.65
CA LEU A 355 -31.47 -35.01 22.99
C LEU A 355 -30.31 -35.95 22.69
N PHE A 356 -30.08 -36.21 21.40
CA PHE A 356 -28.78 -36.70 20.92
C PHE A 356 -27.69 -35.77 21.42
N ARG A 357 -26.52 -36.35 21.71
CA ARG A 357 -25.36 -35.51 21.98
C ARG A 357 -24.82 -35.00 20.68
N LYS A 358 -25.18 -33.75 20.42
CA LYS A 358 -24.68 -32.94 19.31
C LYS A 358 -23.16 -33.03 19.28
N GLY A 359 -22.60 -33.23 18.09
CA GLY A 359 -21.19 -32.94 17.88
C GLY A 359 -20.93 -31.43 17.89
N GLY A 360 -19.66 -31.05 17.93
CA GLY A 360 -19.24 -29.66 17.88
C GLY A 360 -19.40 -29.05 16.50
N LYS A 361 -19.41 -27.72 16.45
CA LYS A 361 -19.33 -26.92 15.24
C LYS A 361 -17.90 -26.89 14.70
N CYS A 362 -17.78 -26.70 13.39
CA CYS A 362 -16.50 -26.39 12.75
C CYS A 362 -16.38 -24.87 12.53
N ASN A 363 -15.59 -24.19 13.37
CA ASN A 363 -15.27 -22.77 13.14
C ASN A 363 -13.95 -22.59 12.38
N GLY A 364 -13.31 -23.69 11.99
CA GLY A 364 -11.94 -23.72 11.52
C GLY A 364 -11.35 -25.09 11.80
N GLY A 365 -11.15 -25.42 13.07
CA GLY A 365 -10.94 -26.78 13.53
C GLY A 365 -12.24 -27.56 13.42
N GLY A 366 -12.13 -28.86 13.19
CA GLY A 366 -13.27 -29.74 13.16
C GLY A 366 -13.96 -29.81 14.52
N GLY A 367 -15.27 -30.02 14.52
CA GLY A 367 -16.03 -30.26 15.75
C GLY A 367 -15.77 -31.64 16.32
N GLY A 368 -15.71 -31.76 17.65
CA GLY A 368 -15.63 -33.07 18.31
C GLY A 368 -16.92 -33.85 18.17
N GLY A 369 -16.84 -35.18 18.11
CA GLY A 369 -18.02 -36.05 18.10
C GLY A 369 -18.75 -36.04 19.44
N GLY A 370 -20.07 -36.23 19.44
CA GLY A 370 -20.85 -36.39 20.66
C GLY A 370 -20.63 -37.75 21.33
N GLY A 371 -20.67 -37.81 22.65
CA GLY A 371 -20.55 -39.07 23.39
C GLY A 371 -21.80 -39.95 23.29
N GLY A 372 -21.61 -41.26 23.26
CA GLY A 372 -22.72 -42.22 23.26
C GLY A 372 -23.55 -42.09 24.54
N SER A 373 -24.86 -42.33 24.44
CA SER A 373 -25.80 -42.17 25.54
C SER A 373 -26.53 -43.48 25.86
N GLY A 374 -26.27 -44.02 27.04
CA GLY A 374 -26.95 -45.19 27.61
C GLY A 374 -28.08 -44.72 28.53
N LYS A 375 -28.24 -45.28 29.73
CA LYS A 375 -29.20 -44.74 30.71
C LYS A 375 -28.86 -43.35 31.29
N THR A 376 -27.67 -42.84 31.02
CA THR A 376 -27.31 -41.44 31.28
C THR A 376 -26.89 -40.81 29.97
N LEU A 377 -27.24 -39.54 29.80
CA LEU A 377 -26.86 -38.79 28.63
C LEU A 377 -25.33 -38.54 28.61
N GLY A 378 -24.68 -38.77 27.47
CA GLY A 378 -23.24 -38.47 27.28
C GLY A 378 -22.93 -36.97 27.32
N ALA A 379 -21.74 -36.54 26.95
CA ALA A 379 -21.41 -35.12 26.77
C ALA A 379 -21.48 -34.73 25.29
N GLN A 380 -21.70 -33.44 25.02
CA GLN A 380 -21.60 -32.88 23.68
C GLN A 380 -20.14 -32.83 23.23
N GLY A 381 -19.92 -32.88 21.92
CA GLY A 381 -18.62 -32.57 21.36
C GLY A 381 -18.34 -31.07 21.44
N GLY A 382 -17.09 -30.70 21.74
CA GLY A 382 -16.65 -29.32 21.74
C GLY A 382 -16.53 -28.75 20.33
N ASP A 383 -16.73 -27.45 20.20
CA ASP A 383 -16.54 -26.72 18.94
C ASP A 383 -15.05 -26.59 18.63
N GLY A 384 -14.70 -26.68 17.34
CA GLY A 384 -13.36 -26.34 16.88
C GLY A 384 -13.12 -24.83 16.91
N GLN A 385 -11.85 -24.44 17.06
CA GLN A 385 -11.41 -23.04 17.03
C GLN A 385 -11.27 -22.53 15.58
N PHE A 386 -10.90 -21.26 15.38
CA PHE A 386 -10.76 -20.70 14.02
C PHE A 386 -9.44 -21.08 13.35
N ALA A 387 -9.43 -21.09 12.02
CA ALA A 387 -8.22 -21.32 11.23
C ALA A 387 -7.26 -20.12 11.25
N GLY A 388 -6.01 -20.33 10.84
CA GLY A 388 -4.99 -19.28 10.80
C GLY A 388 -5.31 -18.19 9.76
N GLY A 389 -5.17 -16.93 10.16
CA GLY A 389 -5.50 -15.76 9.33
C GLY A 389 -4.43 -15.39 8.31
N PHE A 390 -4.53 -14.17 7.78
CA PHE A 390 -3.62 -13.64 6.77
C PHE A 390 -2.95 -12.36 7.26
N ILE A 391 -1.63 -12.28 7.09
CA ILE A 391 -0.83 -11.06 7.26
C ILE A 391 -0.12 -10.77 5.94
N CYS A 392 -0.25 -9.56 5.43
CA CYS A 392 0.52 -9.04 4.30
C CYS A 392 1.25 -7.76 4.70
N LEU A 393 2.57 -7.73 4.53
CA LEU A 393 3.40 -6.54 4.73
C LEU A 393 3.96 -6.10 3.39
N ILE A 394 3.80 -4.83 3.04
CA ILE A 394 4.30 -4.23 1.80
C ILE A 394 5.09 -2.98 2.17
N VAL A 395 6.42 -3.03 2.11
CA VAL A 395 7.33 -2.07 2.75
C VAL A 395 8.30 -1.44 1.73
N GLY A 396 8.26 -0.12 1.58
CA GLY A 396 9.10 0.64 0.66
C GLY A 396 10.49 0.96 1.21
N GLY A 397 10.66 1.02 2.52
CA GLY A 397 11.95 1.17 3.21
C GLY A 397 12.54 -0.16 3.68
N ASN A 398 13.33 -0.11 4.76
CA ASN A 398 13.88 -1.28 5.44
C ASN A 398 12.84 -1.94 6.34
N LEU A 399 12.83 -3.26 6.38
CA LEU A 399 11.98 -4.05 7.27
C LEU A 399 12.83 -4.75 8.33
N SER A 400 12.56 -4.44 9.60
CA SER A 400 13.18 -5.09 10.76
C SER A 400 12.11 -5.76 11.62
N ILE A 401 12.28 -7.06 11.87
CA ILE A 401 11.40 -7.85 12.73
C ILE A 401 12.22 -8.40 13.90
N SER A 402 12.02 -7.87 15.09
CA SER A 402 12.59 -8.41 16.34
C SER A 402 11.54 -9.12 17.19
N GLY A 403 10.26 -8.82 16.98
CA GLY A 403 9.12 -9.39 17.68
C GLY A 403 8.57 -10.65 17.00
N SER A 404 7.25 -10.71 16.78
CA SER A 404 6.66 -11.88 16.10
C SER A 404 5.50 -11.56 15.18
N LEU A 405 5.43 -12.31 14.08
CA LEU A 405 4.27 -12.39 13.20
C LEU A 405 3.62 -13.75 13.38
N LYS A 406 2.32 -13.79 13.71
CA LYS A 406 1.61 -15.04 14.02
C LYS A 406 0.34 -15.16 13.20
N ALA A 407 0.18 -16.27 12.51
CA ALA A 407 -1.05 -16.66 11.82
C ALA A 407 -1.34 -18.14 12.08
N ASN A 408 -1.31 -18.56 13.35
CA ASN A 408 -1.48 -19.97 13.71
C ASN A 408 -2.94 -20.43 13.61
N GLY A 409 -3.14 -21.69 13.23
CA GLY A 409 -4.42 -22.38 13.29
C GLY A 409 -4.84 -22.68 14.73
N GLY A 410 -6.15 -22.72 14.96
CA GLY A 410 -6.77 -23.15 16.20
C GLY A 410 -7.03 -24.65 16.26
N ASN A 411 -7.20 -25.14 17.49
CA ASN A 411 -7.37 -26.56 17.80
C ASN A 411 -8.73 -27.09 17.35
N GLY A 412 -8.79 -28.40 17.09
CA GLY A 412 -10.04 -29.13 16.92
C GLY A 412 -10.81 -29.26 18.24
N GLY A 413 -12.11 -29.46 18.14
CA GLY A 413 -12.98 -29.62 19.30
C GLY A 413 -12.81 -30.97 19.98
N ASN A 414 -12.89 -31.02 21.31
CA ASN A 414 -12.76 -32.27 22.06
C ASN A 414 -14.01 -33.16 21.88
N GLY A 415 -13.84 -34.47 21.82
CA GLY A 415 -14.95 -35.42 21.80
C GLY A 415 -15.70 -35.45 23.14
N GLY A 416 -17.01 -35.67 23.08
CA GLY A 416 -17.85 -35.79 24.26
C GLY A 416 -17.66 -37.14 24.98
N ALA A 417 -17.61 -37.13 26.31
CA ALA A 417 -17.60 -38.35 27.11
C ALA A 417 -18.88 -39.17 26.93
N GLY A 418 -18.77 -40.50 26.95
CA GLY A 418 -19.93 -41.39 27.02
C GLY A 418 -20.71 -41.21 28.33
N GLY A 419 -22.01 -41.51 28.32
CA GLY A 419 -22.86 -41.55 29.51
C GLY A 419 -23.41 -42.95 29.76
N ALA A 420 -23.14 -43.52 30.94
CA ALA A 420 -23.65 -44.82 31.37
C ALA A 420 -23.79 -44.89 32.89
N ILE A 421 -24.69 -45.74 33.39
CA ILE A 421 -24.86 -45.99 34.83
C ILE A 421 -24.31 -47.35 35.29
N ASN A 422 -24.06 -48.28 34.37
CA ASN A 422 -23.54 -49.61 34.68
C ASN A 422 -22.98 -50.33 33.43
N ALA A 423 -22.41 -51.52 33.63
CA ALA A 423 -21.75 -52.33 32.59
C ALA A 423 -22.71 -52.95 31.58
N THR A 424 -24.01 -52.92 31.86
CA THR A 424 -25.06 -53.38 30.94
C THR A 424 -25.39 -52.33 29.88
N TRP A 425 -24.97 -51.07 30.07
CA TRP A 425 -25.25 -49.97 29.14
C TRP A 425 -23.99 -49.18 28.78
N PRO A 426 -22.92 -49.83 28.30
CA PRO A 426 -21.69 -49.15 28.03
C PRO A 426 -21.80 -48.25 26.80
N THR A 427 -21.06 -47.15 26.84
CA THR A 427 -21.05 -46.17 25.77
C THR A 427 -19.64 -45.72 25.46
N GLY A 428 -19.38 -45.47 24.18
CA GLY A 428 -18.12 -44.94 23.71
C GLY A 428 -18.06 -43.42 23.83
N GLY A 429 -16.85 -42.89 23.98
CA GLY A 429 -16.59 -41.46 23.86
C GLY A 429 -16.59 -41.02 22.39
N GLY A 430 -16.95 -39.76 22.13
CA GLY A 430 -16.82 -39.17 20.79
C GLY A 430 -15.34 -38.97 20.41
N GLY A 431 -15.03 -38.99 19.12
CA GLY A 431 -13.71 -38.66 18.60
C GLY A 431 -13.43 -37.16 18.65
N GLY A 432 -12.17 -36.77 18.78
CA GLY A 432 -11.76 -35.37 18.70
C GLY A 432 -11.85 -34.82 17.27
N GLY A 433 -12.16 -33.55 17.09
CA GLY A 433 -12.12 -32.90 15.78
C GLY A 433 -10.68 -32.64 15.32
N GLY A 434 -10.46 -32.56 14.02
CA GLY A 434 -9.16 -32.23 13.45
C GLY A 434 -8.76 -30.78 13.71
N GLY A 435 -7.46 -30.53 13.90
CA GLY A 435 -6.93 -29.17 14.03
C GLY A 435 -7.06 -28.39 12.73
N SER A 436 -7.21 -27.07 12.81
CA SER A 436 -7.22 -26.22 11.61
C SER A 436 -5.82 -26.01 11.04
N GLY A 437 -5.72 -25.68 9.76
CA GLY A 437 -4.46 -25.34 9.13
C GLY A 437 -3.91 -23.98 9.56
N GLY A 438 -2.59 -23.85 9.48
CA GLY A 438 -1.91 -22.56 9.66
C GLY A 438 -2.28 -21.57 8.54
N GLY A 439 -2.19 -20.29 8.86
CA GLY A 439 -2.52 -19.18 7.95
C GLY A 439 -1.40 -18.86 6.97
N VAL A 440 -1.41 -17.64 6.45
CA VAL A 440 -0.40 -17.16 5.50
C VAL A 440 0.21 -15.85 5.96
N ILE A 441 1.52 -15.74 5.81
CA ILE A 441 2.26 -14.50 6.02
C ILE A 441 3.01 -14.18 4.74
N ALA A 442 2.69 -13.05 4.11
CA ALA A 442 3.35 -12.56 2.91
C ALA A 442 4.07 -11.24 3.20
N ILE A 443 5.32 -11.13 2.76
CA ILE A 443 6.18 -9.97 2.97
C ILE A 443 6.76 -9.54 1.63
N PHE A 444 6.49 -8.30 1.24
CA PHE A 444 7.06 -7.64 0.08
C PHE A 444 7.85 -6.45 0.57
N HIS A 445 9.14 -6.36 0.23
CA HIS A 445 10.00 -5.27 0.70
C HIS A 445 10.90 -4.74 -0.42
N ARG A 446 11.21 -3.44 -0.42
CA ARG A 446 12.20 -2.86 -1.34
C ARG A 446 13.59 -2.75 -0.69
N GLY A 447 13.64 -2.23 0.52
CA GLY A 447 14.87 -2.07 1.30
C GLY A 447 15.39 -3.37 1.91
N THR A 448 16.24 -3.27 2.91
CA THR A 448 16.84 -4.43 3.58
C THR A 448 15.80 -5.14 4.44
N TYR A 449 15.72 -6.48 4.34
CA TYR A 449 14.92 -7.32 5.23
C TYR A 449 15.81 -7.98 6.28
N THR A 450 15.51 -7.73 7.56
CA THR A 450 16.20 -8.34 8.70
C THR A 450 15.18 -8.93 9.67
N ASN A 451 15.34 -10.20 10.02
CA ASN A 451 14.48 -10.88 10.97
C ASN A 451 15.31 -11.52 12.10
N TYR A 452 15.19 -10.95 13.30
CA TYR A 452 15.70 -11.49 14.57
C TYR A 452 14.60 -12.14 15.41
N GLY A 453 13.33 -11.97 15.01
CA GLY A 453 12.15 -12.46 15.70
C GLY A 453 11.65 -13.81 15.19
N SER A 454 10.34 -14.05 15.35
CA SER A 454 9.70 -15.30 14.91
C SER A 454 8.53 -15.07 13.95
N ILE A 455 8.46 -15.84 12.87
CA ILE A 455 7.33 -15.87 11.95
C ILE A 455 6.67 -17.25 12.07
N GLN A 456 5.40 -17.29 12.49
CA GLN A 456 4.71 -18.53 12.86
C GLN A 456 3.40 -18.70 12.08
N VAL A 457 3.30 -19.82 11.37
CA VAL A 457 2.12 -20.26 10.61
C VAL A 457 1.77 -21.70 10.96
N ASN A 458 1.83 -22.06 12.24
CA ASN A 458 1.60 -23.43 12.69
C ASN A 458 0.13 -23.85 12.50
N GLY A 459 -0.12 -25.11 12.21
CA GLY A 459 -1.46 -25.69 12.32
C GLY A 459 -1.88 -25.85 13.77
N GLY A 460 -3.19 -25.91 14.01
CA GLY A 460 -3.75 -26.19 15.33
C GLY A 460 -3.68 -27.68 15.66
N ASN A 461 -3.73 -27.99 16.95
CA ASN A 461 -3.73 -29.38 17.42
C ASN A 461 -5.09 -30.05 17.18
N GLY A 462 -5.08 -31.36 16.96
CA GLY A 462 -6.31 -32.14 17.00
C GLY A 462 -6.94 -32.11 18.40
N GLY A 463 -8.27 -32.15 18.45
CA GLY A 463 -9.02 -32.27 19.70
C GLY A 463 -8.77 -33.62 20.37
N ALA A 464 -8.84 -33.65 21.69
CA ALA A 464 -8.78 -34.90 22.44
C ALA A 464 -10.05 -35.74 22.19
N GLY A 465 -9.91 -37.07 22.19
CA GLY A 465 -11.07 -37.97 22.22
C GLY A 465 -11.78 -37.92 23.58
N GLY A 466 -13.09 -38.10 23.57
CA GLY A 466 -13.89 -38.24 24.78
C GLY A 466 -13.65 -39.58 25.46
N SER A 467 -13.78 -39.62 26.79
CA SER A 467 -13.71 -40.87 27.54
C SER A 467 -14.93 -41.75 27.25
N GLY A 468 -14.73 -43.06 27.13
CA GLY A 468 -15.83 -44.02 27.21
C GLY A 468 -16.43 -44.05 28.61
N ALA A 469 -17.65 -44.57 28.74
CA ALA A 469 -18.30 -44.73 30.03
C ALA A 469 -18.22 -46.18 30.50
N TRP A 470 -17.87 -46.33 31.78
CA TRP A 470 -17.67 -47.61 32.44
C TRP A 470 -16.48 -48.41 31.90
N GLU A 471 -16.05 -49.46 32.62
CA GLU A 471 -14.79 -50.19 32.37
C GLU A 471 -14.67 -50.82 30.97
N VAL A 472 -15.77 -50.90 30.23
CA VAL A 472 -15.89 -51.56 28.93
C VAL A 472 -16.24 -50.60 27.79
N GLY A 473 -16.50 -49.32 28.08
CA GLY A 473 -16.69 -48.27 27.08
C GLY A 473 -15.36 -47.70 26.62
N GLU A 474 -15.14 -47.63 25.32
CA GLU A 474 -13.86 -47.18 24.77
C GLU A 474 -13.77 -45.67 24.59
N PRO A 475 -12.58 -45.08 24.77
CA PRO A 475 -12.36 -43.69 24.41
C PRO A 475 -12.43 -43.47 22.90
N GLY A 476 -12.88 -42.28 22.52
CA GLY A 476 -12.71 -41.80 21.15
C GLY A 476 -11.24 -41.56 20.82
N GLY A 477 -10.90 -41.61 19.54
CA GLY A 477 -9.57 -41.26 19.06
C GLY A 477 -9.35 -39.73 19.07
N PRO A 478 -8.11 -39.26 19.26
CA PRO A 478 -7.79 -37.85 19.05
C PRO A 478 -7.93 -37.48 17.58
N GLY A 479 -8.25 -36.21 17.31
CA GLY A 479 -8.11 -35.66 15.97
C GLY A 479 -6.64 -35.50 15.59
N GLN A 480 -6.37 -35.38 14.30
CA GLN A 480 -5.03 -35.05 13.79
C GLN A 480 -4.82 -33.53 13.83
N SER A 481 -3.58 -33.09 14.03
CA SER A 481 -3.22 -31.68 13.90
C SER A 481 -3.35 -31.20 12.46
N GLY A 482 -3.65 -29.91 12.29
CA GLY A 482 -3.54 -29.26 10.98
C GLY A 482 -2.09 -29.08 10.56
N SER A 483 -1.88 -28.94 9.27
CA SER A 483 -0.57 -28.68 8.69
C SER A 483 -0.14 -27.23 8.86
N VAL A 484 1.17 -27.00 8.81
CA VAL A 484 1.78 -25.66 8.73
C VAL A 484 1.31 -24.94 7.46
N GLY A 485 1.11 -23.63 7.56
CA GLY A 485 0.76 -22.75 6.45
C GLY A 485 1.97 -22.27 5.64
N SER A 486 1.83 -21.14 4.97
CA SER A 486 2.87 -20.62 4.06
C SER A 486 3.43 -19.28 4.50
N ILE A 487 4.72 -19.10 4.25
CA ILE A 487 5.44 -17.84 4.41
C ILE A 487 6.01 -17.49 3.04
N HIS A 488 5.69 -16.31 2.54
CA HIS A 488 6.24 -15.76 1.30
C HIS A 488 7.01 -14.49 1.61
N ILE A 489 8.25 -14.39 1.12
CA ILE A 489 9.09 -13.21 1.28
C ILE A 489 9.70 -12.90 -0.08
N GLU A 490 9.49 -11.69 -0.56
CA GLU A 490 9.95 -11.24 -1.87
C GLU A 490 10.49 -9.81 -1.80
N GLN A 491 11.65 -9.60 -2.41
CA GLN A 491 12.19 -8.27 -2.62
C GLN A 491 11.66 -7.69 -3.92
N ILE A 492 11.05 -6.51 -3.86
CA ILE A 492 10.53 -5.75 -5.00
C ILE A 492 11.57 -4.70 -5.41
N ALA A 493 11.86 -4.64 -6.71
CA ALA A 493 12.87 -3.76 -7.30
C ALA A 493 12.47 -2.27 -7.29
#